data_AF-A0A3M2AXR8-F1
#
_entry.id   AF-A0A3M2AXR8-F1
#
_cell.length_a   1.000
_cell.length_b   1.000
_cell.length_c   1.000
_cell.angle_alpha   90.00
_cell.angle_beta   90.00
_cell.angle_gamma   90.00
#
_symmetry.space_group_name_H-M   'P 1'
#
loop_
_entity.id
_entity.type
_entity.pdbx_description
1 polymer ?
#
loop_
_entity_poly.entity_id
_entity_poly.type
_entity_poly.pdbx_seq_one_letter_code
_entity_poly.pdbx_strand_id
1 'polypeptide(L)'
;MTMRRAKRYTLQTFKEKEQVKDPYLPAAVPRGYGVCPSCQAVYYHKRWSLPTLEPRRSSSRTRRTMRHAAEMAFLAPHPLLCPACRKIREGYAQGFVSLRWDNWEAHQKDLMGLIRNEETRARRINPLERIITMHVLPDGAEIETTTERLAQRIGRQVKRAFHGTVQYKWSHKDKLVRVEWIGPSSSQNTRPMK
;
A
#
# COMPACT_ATOMS: atom_id res chain seq x y z
N MET A 1 36.37 17.00 27.38
CA MET A 1 35.02 17.12 26.79
C MET A 1 34.72 15.87 25.99
N THR A 2 34.02 14.89 26.58
CA THR A 2 33.69 13.61 25.94
C THR A 2 32.41 13.75 25.11
N MET A 3 32.53 13.65 23.79
CA MET A 3 31.38 13.66 22.87
C MET A 3 30.45 12.48 23.20
N ARG A 4 29.21 12.81 23.59
CA ARG A 4 28.15 11.81 23.78
C ARG A 4 27.83 11.17 22.44
N ARG A 5 28.11 9.86 22.32
CA ARG A 5 27.70 9.02 21.18
C ARG A 5 26.21 9.20 20.90
N ALA A 6 25.86 9.55 19.65
CA ALA A 6 24.48 9.62 19.19
C ALA A 6 23.81 8.25 19.36
N LYS A 7 22.71 8.21 20.12
CA LYS A 7 21.93 6.98 20.35
C LYS A 7 21.39 6.48 19.00
N ARG A 8 21.74 5.25 18.63
CA ARG A 8 21.13 4.52 17.51
C ARG A 8 19.64 4.34 17.83
N TYR A 9 18.77 4.94 17.02
CA TYR A 9 17.32 4.73 17.12
C TYR A 9 17.00 3.29 16.72
N THR A 10 16.79 2.42 17.70
CA THR A 10 16.16 1.11 17.52
C THR A 10 14.64 1.26 17.58
N LEU A 11 13.94 0.64 16.64
CA LEU A 11 12.47 0.67 16.44
C LEU A 11 11.63 0.10 17.61
N GLN A 12 12.22 -0.14 18.78
CA GLN A 12 11.62 -0.94 19.86
C GLN A 12 11.14 -0.14 21.08
N THR A 13 11.25 1.18 21.10
CA THR A 13 10.91 1.94 22.32
C THR A 13 10.15 3.23 22.05
N PHE A 14 8.96 3.13 21.44
CA PHE A 14 7.98 4.22 21.60
C PHE A 14 6.58 3.66 21.85
N LYS A 15 6.01 4.11 22.97
CA LYS A 15 4.81 3.58 23.62
C LYS A 15 3.61 3.51 22.68
N GLU A 16 3.04 2.32 22.64
CA GLU A 16 1.89 1.80 21.87
C GLU A 16 0.54 2.52 22.08
N LYS A 17 0.45 3.67 22.75
CA LYS A 17 -0.82 4.05 23.43
C LYS A 17 -1.77 5.02 22.73
N GLU A 18 -1.44 5.62 21.59
CA GLU A 18 -2.38 6.55 20.93
C GLU A 18 -2.27 6.57 19.41
N GLN A 19 -2.22 5.38 18.77
CA GLN A 19 -2.46 5.34 17.33
C GLN A 19 -3.94 5.60 17.06
N VAL A 20 -4.24 6.71 16.39
CA VAL A 20 -5.59 7.01 15.88
C VAL A 20 -6.00 5.88 14.94
N LYS A 21 -7.06 5.15 15.29
CA LYS A 21 -7.63 4.12 14.42
C LYS A 21 -8.13 4.78 13.14
N ASP A 22 -7.92 4.10 12.02
CA ASP A 22 -8.36 4.57 10.71
C ASP A 22 -9.88 4.80 10.69
N PRO A 23 -10.35 6.05 10.50
CA PRO A 23 -11.77 6.40 10.62
C PRO A 23 -12.63 5.77 9.52
N TYR A 24 -12.00 5.29 8.44
CA TYR A 24 -12.68 4.64 7.32
C TYR A 24 -12.87 3.14 7.53
N LEU A 25 -12.49 2.55 8.67
CA LEU A 25 -12.84 1.16 8.96
C LEU A 25 -14.27 1.06 9.52
N PRO A 26 -15.06 0.06 9.10
CA PRO A 26 -16.42 -0.10 9.61
C PRO A 26 -16.38 -0.36 11.12
N ALA A 27 -17.15 0.43 11.89
CA ALA A 27 -17.26 0.29 13.34
C ALA A 27 -18.07 -0.95 13.75
N ALA A 28 -19.07 -1.32 12.96
CA ALA A 28 -19.93 -2.48 13.15
C ALA A 28 -19.92 -3.39 11.91
N VAL A 29 -20.01 -4.71 12.15
CA VAL A 29 -20.12 -5.71 11.09
C VAL A 29 -21.60 -5.80 10.67
N PRO A 30 -21.94 -5.59 9.39
CA PRO A 30 -23.31 -5.79 8.91
C PRO A 30 -23.79 -7.23 9.17
N ARG A 31 -25.09 -7.44 9.38
CA ARG A 31 -25.67 -8.80 9.39
C ARG A 31 -25.51 -9.39 7.98
N GLY A 32 -24.85 -10.54 7.83
CA GLY A 32 -24.53 -11.12 6.52
C GLY A 32 -23.15 -10.69 6.00
N TYR A 33 -23.05 -10.29 4.72
CA TYR A 33 -21.81 -9.79 4.13
C TYR A 33 -22.02 -8.46 3.39
N GLY A 34 -20.97 -7.63 3.39
CA GLY A 34 -20.98 -6.34 2.70
C GLY A 34 -20.41 -6.46 1.29
N VAL A 35 -20.97 -5.75 0.32
CA VAL A 35 -20.43 -5.62 -1.04
C VAL A 35 -20.24 -4.14 -1.37
N CYS A 36 -19.04 -3.78 -1.80
CA CYS A 36 -18.74 -2.42 -2.21
C CYS A 36 -19.38 -2.13 -3.58
N PRO A 37 -20.32 -1.18 -3.69
CA PRO A 37 -20.96 -0.88 -4.97
C PRO A 37 -19.99 -0.28 -6.00
N SER A 38 -18.86 0.28 -5.56
CA SER A 38 -17.88 0.93 -6.45
C SER A 38 -16.81 -0.02 -7.01
N CYS A 39 -16.36 -1.00 -6.24
CA CYS A 39 -15.26 -1.89 -6.66
C CYS A 39 -15.53 -3.38 -6.46
N GLN A 40 -16.76 -3.71 -6.06
CA GLN A 40 -17.25 -5.07 -5.81
C GLN A 40 -16.50 -5.84 -4.71
N ALA A 41 -15.58 -5.19 -3.97
CA ALA A 41 -14.92 -5.82 -2.84
C ALA A 41 -15.95 -6.29 -1.80
N VAL A 42 -15.75 -7.50 -1.30
CA VAL A 42 -16.62 -8.17 -0.34
C VAL A 42 -16.04 -8.08 1.05
N TYR A 43 -16.88 -7.73 2.02
CA TYR A 43 -16.58 -7.72 3.45
C TYR A 43 -17.29 -8.88 4.14
N TYR A 44 -16.52 -9.86 4.61
CA TYR A 44 -17.02 -11.04 5.31
C TYR A 44 -15.99 -11.49 6.36
N HIS A 45 -16.44 -11.94 7.54
CA HIS A 45 -15.59 -12.32 8.68
C HIS A 45 -14.48 -11.30 8.99
N LYS A 46 -14.87 -10.03 9.10
CA LYS A 46 -13.97 -8.89 9.39
C LYS A 46 -12.83 -8.70 8.37
N ARG A 47 -12.96 -9.24 7.16
CA ARG A 47 -11.94 -9.16 6.11
C ARG A 47 -12.53 -8.67 4.80
N TRP A 48 -11.77 -7.80 4.12
CA TRP A 48 -12.05 -7.40 2.75
C TRP A 48 -11.33 -8.32 1.75
N SER A 49 -12.04 -8.74 0.71
CA SER A 49 -11.49 -9.51 -0.42
C SER A 49 -12.13 -9.10 -1.74
N LEU A 50 -11.41 -9.25 -2.85
CA LEU A 50 -12.04 -9.15 -4.16
C LEU A 50 -12.86 -10.42 -4.43
N PRO A 51 -13.99 -10.32 -5.16
CA PRO A 51 -14.65 -11.47 -5.77
C PRO A 51 -13.60 -12.16 -6.64
N THR A 52 -13.22 -13.37 -6.25
CA THR A 52 -12.14 -14.08 -6.93
C THR A 52 -12.65 -14.57 -8.27
N LEU A 53 -12.13 -14.03 -9.38
CA LEU A 53 -12.36 -14.59 -10.72
C LEU A 53 -11.45 -15.78 -11.03
N GLU A 54 -10.41 -16.05 -10.23
CA GLU A 54 -9.56 -17.24 -10.42
C GLU A 54 -9.08 -17.85 -9.10
N PRO A 55 -9.49 -19.09 -8.76
CA PRO A 55 -8.96 -19.80 -7.62
C PRO A 55 -7.46 -20.04 -7.83
N ARG A 56 -6.63 -19.45 -6.96
CA ARG A 56 -5.20 -19.80 -6.88
C ARG A 56 -5.07 -21.31 -6.77
N ARG A 57 -4.42 -21.94 -7.75
CA ARG A 57 -3.93 -23.31 -7.64
C ARG A 57 -3.02 -23.38 -6.39
N SER A 58 -3.33 -24.35 -5.52
CA SER A 58 -2.50 -24.86 -4.41
C SER A 58 -2.07 -23.95 -3.24
N SER A 59 -3.02 -23.31 -2.53
CA SER A 59 -2.74 -22.97 -1.11
C SER A 59 -3.94 -23.23 -0.20
N SER A 60 -3.70 -23.52 1.08
CA SER A 60 -4.73 -23.70 2.13
C SER A 60 -5.76 -22.55 2.17
N ARG A 61 -5.36 -21.36 1.72
CA ARG A 61 -6.24 -20.19 1.53
C ARG A 61 -7.38 -20.42 0.54
N THR A 62 -7.17 -21.20 -0.54
CA THR A 62 -8.19 -21.47 -1.58
C THR A 62 -9.33 -22.32 -1.03
N ARG A 63 -9.03 -23.28 -0.14
CA ARG A 63 -10.06 -24.09 0.56
C ARG A 63 -10.93 -23.23 1.48
N ARG A 64 -10.32 -22.27 2.19
CA ARG A 64 -11.06 -21.35 3.08
C ARG A 64 -11.95 -20.37 2.31
N THR A 65 -11.50 -19.85 1.16
CA THR A 65 -12.33 -18.95 0.33
C THR A 65 -13.52 -19.66 -0.27
N MET A 66 -13.38 -20.93 -0.68
CA MET A 66 -14.51 -21.73 -1.17
C MET A 66 -15.53 -22.03 -0.06
N ARG A 67 -15.07 -22.35 1.16
CA ARG A 67 -15.97 -22.50 2.32
C ARG A 67 -16.76 -21.23 2.62
N HIS A 68 -16.09 -20.07 2.63
CA HIS A 68 -16.77 -18.80 2.83
C HIS A 68 -17.76 -18.48 1.70
N ALA A 69 -17.46 -18.83 0.45
CA ALA A 69 -18.39 -18.64 -0.67
C ALA A 69 -19.66 -19.48 -0.50
N ALA A 70 -19.53 -20.74 -0.07
CA ALA A 70 -20.67 -21.60 0.24
C ALA A 70 -21.49 -21.08 1.44
N GLU A 71 -20.83 -20.57 2.49
CA GLU A 71 -21.52 -19.94 3.63
C GLU A 71 -22.26 -18.66 3.20
N MET A 72 -21.64 -17.82 2.37
CA MET A 72 -22.24 -16.58 1.88
C MET A 72 -23.43 -16.81 0.94
N ALA A 73 -23.55 -17.98 0.29
CA ALA A 73 -24.66 -18.31 -0.60
C ALA A 73 -26.03 -18.27 0.11
N PHE A 74 -26.06 -18.44 1.43
CA PHE A 74 -27.26 -18.41 2.26
C PHE A 74 -27.44 -17.08 3.02
N LEU A 75 -26.57 -16.08 2.78
CA LEU A 75 -26.60 -14.78 3.45
C LEU A 75 -27.01 -13.67 2.48
N ALA A 76 -27.72 -12.66 2.97
CA ALA A 76 -28.07 -11.50 2.17
C ALA A 76 -26.87 -10.54 1.98
N PRO A 77 -26.57 -10.11 0.72
CA PRO A 77 -25.60 -9.05 0.47
C PRO A 77 -26.13 -7.70 0.92
N HIS A 78 -25.27 -6.88 1.53
CA HIS A 78 -25.59 -5.50 1.89
C HIS A 78 -24.65 -4.51 1.18
N PRO A 79 -25.15 -3.39 0.64
CA PRO A 79 -24.28 -2.38 0.06
C PRO A 79 -23.42 -1.73 1.15
N LEU A 80 -22.10 -1.88 1.05
CA LEU A 80 -21.14 -1.31 2.00
C LEU A 80 -19.92 -0.77 1.25
N LEU A 81 -19.79 0.55 1.18
CA LEU A 81 -18.63 1.19 0.53
C LEU A 81 -17.34 0.85 1.27
N CYS A 82 -16.34 0.33 0.54
CA CYS A 82 -15.10 -0.07 1.17
C CYS A 82 -14.25 1.13 1.61
N PRO A 83 -13.41 0.98 2.66
CA PRO A 83 -12.53 2.03 3.15
C PRO A 83 -11.70 2.70 2.04
N ALA A 84 -11.17 1.92 1.09
CA ALA A 84 -10.34 2.48 0.02
C ALA A 84 -11.14 3.28 -1.00
N CYS A 85 -12.36 2.86 -1.36
CA CYS A 85 -13.21 3.67 -2.24
C CYS A 85 -13.64 4.97 -1.56
N ARG A 86 -13.88 4.97 -0.24
CA ARG A 86 -14.12 6.21 0.52
C ARG A 86 -12.91 7.14 0.49
N LYS A 87 -11.73 6.63 0.87
CA LYS A 87 -10.48 7.41 0.86
C LYS A 87 -10.14 8.00 -0.51
N ILE A 88 -10.37 7.25 -1.60
CA ILE A 88 -10.14 7.75 -2.96
C ILE A 88 -11.09 8.91 -3.30
N ARG A 89 -12.36 8.83 -2.90
CA ARG A 89 -13.33 9.91 -3.13
C ARG A 89 -13.01 11.17 -2.34
N GLU A 90 -12.50 11.00 -1.13
CA GLU A 90 -12.26 12.09 -0.18
C GLU A 90 -10.80 12.57 -0.17
N GLY A 91 -9.92 12.02 -1.03
CA GLY A 91 -8.50 12.38 -1.06
C GLY A 91 -7.73 12.04 0.22
N TYR A 92 -8.21 11.06 1.01
CA TYR A 92 -7.62 10.74 2.30
C TYR A 92 -6.45 9.75 2.16
N ALA A 93 -5.25 10.29 2.00
CA ALA A 93 -4.02 9.52 1.92
C ALA A 93 -3.46 9.13 3.29
N GLN A 94 -2.91 7.91 3.37
CA GLN A 94 -2.14 7.41 4.52
C GLN A 94 -0.70 7.03 4.13
N GLY A 95 -0.37 7.15 2.85
CA GLY A 95 0.98 6.98 2.37
C GLY A 95 1.26 8.01 1.29
N PHE A 96 2.42 8.64 1.40
CA PHE A 96 2.95 9.54 0.39
C PHE A 96 4.27 8.97 -0.10
N VAL A 97 4.46 8.89 -1.41
CA VAL A 97 5.72 8.46 -2.02
C VAL A 97 6.20 9.57 -2.94
N SER A 98 7.37 10.14 -2.62
CA SER A 98 8.08 11.08 -3.47
C SER A 98 9.26 10.37 -4.10
N LEU A 99 9.31 10.39 -5.42
CA LEU A 99 10.38 9.84 -6.23
C LEU A 99 11.10 10.99 -6.92
N ARG A 100 12.43 11.01 -6.84
CA ARG A 100 13.28 12.00 -7.50
C ARG A 100 14.46 11.32 -8.17
N TRP A 101 14.73 11.66 -9.42
CA TRP A 101 15.87 11.14 -10.16
C TRP A 101 16.24 12.02 -11.34
N ASP A 102 17.51 12.41 -11.45
CA ASP A 102 18.00 13.21 -12.57
C ASP A 102 17.86 12.51 -13.94
N ASN A 103 17.89 11.17 -13.96
CA ASN A 103 17.68 10.37 -15.18
C ASN A 103 16.23 9.86 -15.30
N TRP A 104 15.26 10.64 -14.79
CA TRP A 104 13.86 10.23 -14.72
C TRP A 104 13.27 9.91 -16.09
N GLU A 105 13.49 10.76 -17.09
CA GLU A 105 12.88 10.63 -18.42
C GLU A 105 13.15 9.26 -19.05
N ALA A 106 14.39 8.77 -18.95
CA ALA A 106 14.79 7.46 -19.49
C ALA A 106 14.12 6.27 -18.79
N HIS A 107 13.70 6.42 -17.53
CA HIS A 107 13.18 5.31 -16.70
C HIS A 107 11.74 5.48 -16.24
N GLN A 108 11.09 6.61 -16.57
CA GLN A 108 9.74 6.95 -16.14
C GLN A 108 8.76 5.81 -16.47
N LYS A 109 8.76 5.33 -17.71
CA LYS A 109 7.82 4.30 -18.15
C LYS A 109 7.93 3.02 -17.32
N ASP A 110 9.14 2.53 -17.08
CA ASP A 110 9.39 1.30 -16.35
C ASP A 110 9.07 1.44 -14.87
N LEU A 111 9.44 2.59 -14.27
CA LEU A 111 9.19 2.85 -12.87
C LEU A 111 7.69 3.00 -12.59
N MET A 112 6.97 3.74 -13.43
CA MET A 112 5.50 3.85 -13.32
C MET A 112 4.80 2.51 -13.59
N GLY A 113 5.34 1.70 -14.49
CA GLY A 113 4.89 0.32 -14.71
C GLY A 113 5.07 -0.57 -13.47
N LEU A 114 6.24 -0.51 -12.83
CA LEU A 114 6.53 -1.22 -11.58
C LEU A 114 5.53 -0.85 -10.48
N ILE A 115 5.26 0.45 -10.28
CA ILE A 115 4.34 0.93 -9.25
C ILE A 115 2.93 0.38 -9.47
N ARG A 116 2.39 0.47 -10.70
CA ARG A 116 1.05 -0.06 -11.03
C ARG A 116 0.97 -1.57 -10.86
N ASN A 117 2.05 -2.27 -11.20
CA ASN A 117 2.15 -3.71 -10.98
C ASN A 117 2.14 -4.06 -9.49
N GLU A 118 2.84 -3.28 -8.67
CA GLU A 118 2.84 -3.47 -7.21
C GLU A 118 1.50 -3.14 -6.57
N GLU A 119 0.81 -2.08 -7.01
CA GLU A 119 -0.58 -1.82 -6.62
C GLU A 119 -1.48 -3.00 -6.98
N THR A 120 -1.39 -3.51 -8.21
CA THR A 120 -2.21 -4.64 -8.66
C THR A 120 -1.96 -5.89 -7.81
N ARG A 121 -0.69 -6.20 -7.50
CA ARG A 121 -0.31 -7.33 -6.64
C ARG A 121 -0.78 -7.15 -5.20
N ALA A 122 -0.68 -5.93 -4.67
CA ALA A 122 -1.17 -5.56 -3.35
C ALA A 122 -2.69 -5.70 -3.25
N ARG A 123 -3.42 -5.11 -4.19
CA ARG A 123 -4.88 -5.11 -4.26
C ARG A 123 -5.47 -6.52 -4.33
N ARG A 124 -4.80 -7.46 -5.01
CA ARG A 124 -5.20 -8.88 -5.04
C ARG A 124 -5.17 -9.54 -3.65
N ILE A 125 -4.27 -9.11 -2.77
CA ILE A 125 -4.13 -9.66 -1.41
C ILE A 125 -5.05 -8.92 -0.44
N ASN A 126 -5.09 -7.60 -0.57
CA ASN A 126 -5.86 -6.68 0.24
C ASN A 126 -6.48 -5.61 -0.68
N PRO A 127 -7.79 -5.67 -0.97
CA PRO A 127 -8.43 -4.72 -1.90
C PRO A 127 -8.39 -3.26 -1.41
N LEU A 128 -8.01 -3.04 -0.16
CA LEU A 128 -7.87 -1.70 0.42
C LEU A 128 -6.55 -1.02 0.06
N GLU A 129 -5.56 -1.75 -0.46
CA GLU A 129 -4.28 -1.19 -0.91
C GLU A 129 -4.45 -0.67 -2.33
N ARG A 130 -4.60 0.65 -2.48
CA ARG A 130 -4.82 1.35 -3.75
C ARG A 130 -4.05 2.66 -3.79
N ILE A 131 -3.71 3.07 -5.00
CA ILE A 131 -3.21 4.41 -5.30
C ILE A 131 -4.42 5.35 -5.40
N ILE A 132 -4.31 6.51 -4.77
CA ILE A 132 -5.30 7.59 -4.84
C ILE A 132 -4.96 8.46 -6.04
N THR A 133 -3.76 9.05 -6.03
CA THR A 133 -3.25 9.90 -7.10
C THR A 133 -1.82 9.51 -7.46
N MET A 134 -1.43 9.90 -8.66
CA MET A 134 -0.11 9.67 -9.23
C MET A 134 0.19 10.83 -10.16
N HIS A 135 1.04 11.74 -9.70
CA HIS A 135 1.44 12.94 -10.42
C HIS A 135 2.87 12.76 -10.92
N VAL A 136 3.06 12.81 -12.23
CA VAL A 136 4.39 12.76 -12.84
C VAL A 136 4.93 14.19 -12.92
N LEU A 137 6.19 14.35 -12.53
CA LEU A 137 6.97 15.58 -12.59
C LEU A 137 8.11 15.41 -13.60
N PRO A 138 8.78 16.49 -14.03
CA PRO A 138 9.92 16.41 -14.95
C PRO A 138 11.08 15.56 -14.42
N ASP A 139 11.31 15.57 -13.10
CA ASP A 139 12.41 14.91 -12.40
C ASP A 139 11.96 13.77 -11.47
N GLY A 140 10.71 13.31 -11.60
CA GLY A 140 10.17 12.34 -10.66
C GLY A 140 8.66 12.13 -10.67
N ALA A 141 8.13 11.68 -9.53
CA ALA A 141 6.70 11.51 -9.34
C ALA A 141 6.31 11.64 -7.87
N GLU A 142 5.05 12.02 -7.65
CA GLU A 142 4.40 12.06 -6.34
C GLU A 142 3.17 11.15 -6.37
N ILE A 143 3.08 10.27 -5.37
CA ILE A 143 2.06 9.22 -5.32
C ILE A 143 1.42 9.23 -3.95
N GLU A 144 0.10 9.20 -3.92
CA GLU A 144 -0.68 9.06 -2.70
C GLU A 144 -1.32 7.67 -2.64
N THR A 145 -1.30 7.04 -1.47
CA THR A 145 -1.85 5.70 -1.27
C THR A 145 -2.84 5.66 -0.13
N THR A 146 -3.87 4.83 -0.29
CA THR A 146 -4.93 4.63 0.72
C THR A 146 -4.44 4.03 2.03
N THR A 147 -3.25 3.42 2.04
CA THR A 147 -2.63 2.81 3.23
C THR A 147 -1.14 3.10 3.26
N GLU A 148 -0.57 3.15 4.47
CA GLU A 148 0.88 3.23 4.69
C GLU A 148 1.66 2.03 4.10
N ARG A 149 1.03 0.85 4.08
CA ARG A 149 1.69 -0.40 3.67
C ARG A 149 1.99 -0.41 2.18
N LEU A 150 1.08 0.13 1.37
CA LEU A 150 1.31 0.23 -0.07
C LEU A 150 2.46 1.20 -0.37
N ALA A 151 2.52 2.37 0.28
CA ALA A 151 3.63 3.30 0.13
C ALA A 151 4.98 2.66 0.51
N GLN A 152 5.03 1.95 1.64
CA GLN A 152 6.24 1.22 2.05
C GLN A 152 6.66 0.16 1.03
N ARG A 153 5.67 -0.56 0.48
CA ARG A 153 5.90 -1.59 -0.53
C ARG A 153 6.46 -0.98 -1.80
N ILE A 154 5.88 0.13 -2.28
CA ILE A 154 6.38 0.86 -3.44
C ILE A 154 7.85 1.24 -3.23
N GLY A 155 8.17 1.95 -2.12
CA GLY A 155 9.56 2.36 -1.85
C GLY A 155 10.56 1.20 -1.81
N ARG A 156 10.17 0.07 -1.21
CA ARG A 156 11.00 -1.14 -1.17
C ARG A 156 11.24 -1.72 -2.57
N GLN A 157 10.21 -1.80 -3.40
CA GLN A 157 10.32 -2.39 -4.73
C GLN A 157 11.06 -1.47 -5.70
N VAL A 158 10.84 -0.16 -5.62
CA VAL A 158 11.59 0.83 -6.39
C VAL A 158 13.08 0.75 -6.04
N LYS A 159 13.45 0.77 -4.75
CA LYS A 159 14.86 0.61 -4.33
C LYS A 159 15.46 -0.72 -4.80
N ARG A 160 14.68 -1.80 -4.78
CA ARG A 160 15.15 -3.12 -5.20
C ARG A 160 15.40 -3.18 -6.72
N ALA A 161 14.55 -2.54 -7.52
CA ALA A 161 14.61 -2.62 -8.97
C ALA A 161 15.57 -1.59 -9.59
N PHE A 162 15.62 -0.38 -9.04
CA PHE A 162 16.35 0.77 -9.61
C PHE A 162 17.50 1.27 -8.72
N HIS A 163 17.82 0.54 -7.64
CA HIS A 163 18.82 0.96 -6.66
C HIS A 163 18.48 2.32 -6.01
N GLY A 164 19.48 3.15 -5.72
CA GLY A 164 19.29 4.42 -5.04
C GLY A 164 19.04 4.30 -3.54
N THR A 165 18.57 5.40 -2.94
CA THR A 165 18.34 5.52 -1.51
C THR A 165 16.85 5.70 -1.22
N VAL A 166 16.38 5.11 -0.11
CA VAL A 166 14.99 5.25 0.33
C VAL A 166 14.98 5.60 1.80
N GLN A 167 14.16 6.57 2.16
CA GLN A 167 13.90 6.98 3.54
C GLN A 167 12.42 6.85 3.84
N TYR A 168 12.12 6.48 5.09
CA TYR A 168 10.77 6.32 5.59
C TYR A 168 10.60 7.22 6.81
N LYS A 169 9.58 8.09 6.79
CA LYS A 169 9.20 8.96 7.89
C LYS A 169 7.77 8.63 8.29
N TRP A 170 7.55 8.27 9.54
CA TRP A 170 6.23 7.92 10.07
C TRP A 170 5.69 9.06 10.93
N SER A 171 4.38 9.31 10.85
CA SER A 171 3.72 10.15 11.85
C SER A 171 3.67 9.41 13.18
N HIS A 172 3.93 10.11 14.28
CA HIS A 172 3.86 9.54 15.62
C HIS A 172 2.42 9.41 16.15
N LYS A 173 1.48 10.15 15.56
CA LYS A 173 0.07 10.21 16.00
C LYS A 173 -0.88 9.59 14.97
N ASP A 174 -0.60 9.82 13.69
CA ASP A 174 -1.44 9.35 12.60
C ASP A 174 -0.88 8.08 11.99
N LYS A 175 -1.78 7.25 11.46
CA LYS A 175 -1.42 6.11 10.63
C LYS A 175 -1.00 6.55 9.23
N LEU A 176 0.15 7.22 9.15
CA LEU A 176 0.67 7.88 7.96
C LEU A 176 2.17 7.63 7.80
N VAL A 177 2.60 7.38 6.56
CA VAL A 177 4.02 7.29 6.18
C VAL A 177 4.33 8.20 4.99
N ARG A 178 5.51 8.83 5.03
CA ARG A 178 6.13 9.49 3.89
C ARG A 178 7.36 8.69 3.48
N VAL A 179 7.43 8.36 2.20
CA VAL A 179 8.50 7.58 1.59
C VAL A 179 9.19 8.48 0.57
N GLU A 180 10.47 8.71 0.77
CA GLU A 180 11.29 9.51 -0.13
C GLU A 180 12.31 8.58 -0.77
N TRP A 181 12.30 8.47 -2.09
CA TRP A 181 13.29 7.74 -2.85
C TRP A 181 14.03 8.66 -3.80
N ILE A 182 15.35 8.54 -3.79
CA ILE A 182 16.26 9.26 -4.68
C ILE A 182 17.01 8.22 -5.50
N GLY A 183 16.93 8.36 -6.83
CA GLY A 183 17.61 7.50 -7.79
C GLY A 183 19.14 7.52 -7.65
N PRO A 184 19.85 6.53 -8.21
CA PRO A 184 21.30 6.51 -8.19
C PRO A 184 21.86 7.71 -8.97
N SER A 185 22.93 8.31 -8.45
CA SER A 185 23.69 9.32 -9.18
C SER A 185 24.42 8.68 -10.36
N SER A 186 24.52 9.41 -11.47
CA SER A 186 25.23 8.98 -12.70
C SER A 186 26.69 8.58 -12.47
N SER A 187 27.30 8.98 -11.35
CA SER A 187 28.66 8.61 -10.95
C SER A 187 28.82 7.19 -10.35
N GLN A 188 27.75 6.44 -10.12
CA GLN A 188 27.82 5.10 -9.50
C GLN A 188 27.58 3.93 -10.46
N ASN A 189 27.47 4.18 -11.77
CA ASN A 189 27.10 3.16 -12.74
C ASN A 189 28.32 2.57 -13.48
N THR A 190 29.19 1.87 -12.77
CA THR A 190 30.15 0.93 -13.38
C THR A 190 29.92 -0.46 -12.81
N ARG A 191 28.85 -1.14 -13.25
CA ARG A 191 28.79 -2.61 -13.23
C ARG A 191 27.77 -3.09 -14.27
N PRO A 192 28.20 -3.85 -15.30
CA PRO A 192 27.30 -4.38 -16.30
C PRO A 192 26.39 -5.45 -15.68
N MET A 193 25.11 -5.41 -16.01
CA MET A 193 24.21 -6.54 -15.78
C MET A 193 24.66 -7.69 -16.70
N LYS A 194 25.04 -8.82 -16.10
CA LYS A 194 25.22 -10.10 -16.79
C LYS A 194 23.87 -10.78 -17.00
#